data_AF-A0A645INS7-F1
#
_entry.id   AF-A0A645INS7-F1
#
_cell.length_a   1.000
_cell.length_b   1.000
_cell.length_c   1.000
_cell.angle_alpha   90.00
_cell.angle_beta   90.00
_cell.angle_gamma   90.00
#
_symmetry.space_group_name_H-M   'P 1'
#
loop_
_entity.id
_entity.type
_entity.pdbx_description
1 polymer ?
#
loop_
_entity_poly.entity_id
_entity_poly.type
_entity_poly.pdbx_seq_one_letter_code
_entity_poly.pdbx_strand_id
1 'polypeptide(L)'
;MRVVEEVLTSLGAIDTPRIDVYNKIDKPEAKPRSNGITISAATGAGIDALLKAIEEALAKTQVKLDIVVPYEKYAALQMIRQTATILSETHEEDGTHLSILLNESETWRIKKAIQ
;
A
#
# COMPACT_ATOMS: atom_id res chain seq x y z
N MET A 1 -20.02 -12.42 13.37
CA MET A 1 -18.77 -12.26 12.60
C MET A 1 -18.54 -13.38 11.58
N ARG A 2 -19.23 -14.53 11.64
CA ARG A 2 -19.08 -15.63 10.66
C ARG A 2 -19.41 -15.26 9.20
N VAL A 3 -20.50 -14.54 8.97
CA VAL A 3 -20.97 -14.27 7.59
C VAL A 3 -19.99 -13.39 6.80
N VAL A 4 -19.34 -12.43 7.46
CA VAL A 4 -18.40 -11.52 6.79
C VAL A 4 -17.09 -12.24 6.48
N GLU A 5 -16.60 -13.08 7.40
CA GLU A 5 -15.37 -13.86 7.19
C GLU A 5 -15.52 -14.89 6.07
N GLU A 6 -16.68 -15.55 5.97
CA GLU A 6 -16.97 -16.49 4.88
C GLU A 6 -16.99 -15.81 3.51
N VAL A 7 -17.60 -14.63 3.40
CA VAL A 7 -17.61 -13.86 2.14
C VAL A 7 -16.21 -13.34 1.80
N LEU A 8 -15.46 -12.83 2.77
CA LEU A 8 -14.09 -12.36 2.55
C LEU A 8 -13.13 -13.48 2.13
N THR A 9 -13.32 -14.67 2.69
CA THR A 9 -12.59 -15.89 2.30
C THR A 9 -12.88 -16.25 0.85
N SER A 10 -14.16 -16.18 0.44
CA SER A 10 -14.57 -16.48 -0.94
C SER A 10 -14.02 -15.49 -1.98
N LEU A 11 -13.67 -14.27 -1.57
CA LEU A 11 -13.10 -13.23 -2.42
C LEU A 11 -11.56 -13.28 -2.50
N GLY A 12 -10.91 -14.22 -1.80
CA GLY A 12 -9.45 -14.31 -1.75
C GLY A 12 -8.78 -13.13 -1.05
N ALA A 13 -9.52 -12.38 -0.22
CA ALA A 13 -9.06 -11.15 0.42
C ALA A 13 -8.39 -11.38 1.80
N ILE A 14 -7.99 -12.62 2.10
CA ILE A 14 -7.40 -12.99 3.39
C ILE A 14 -6.01 -12.37 3.57
N ASP A 15 -5.22 -12.30 2.50
CA ASP A 15 -3.85 -11.79 2.53
C ASP A 15 -3.76 -10.26 2.46
N THR A 16 -4.90 -9.57 2.37
CA THR A 16 -4.93 -8.10 2.30
C THR A 16 -4.86 -7.51 3.72
N PRO A 17 -3.93 -6.57 3.99
CA PRO A 17 -3.88 -5.86 5.26
C PRO A 17 -5.23 -5.24 5.59
N ARG A 18 -5.76 -5.54 6.78
CA ARG A 18 -7.10 -5.12 7.21
C ARG A 18 -7.02 -4.18 8.40
N ILE A 19 -7.80 -3.10 8.34
CA ILE A 19 -8.00 -2.17 9.44
C ILE A 19 -9.46 -2.29 9.89
N ASP A 20 -9.69 -2.69 11.13
CA ASP A 20 -11.04 -2.73 11.70
C ASP A 20 -11.46 -1.33 12.18
N VAL A 21 -12.58 -0.85 11.64
CA VAL A 21 -13.11 0.49 11.89
C VAL A 21 -14.52 0.40 12.49
N TYR A 22 -14.68 0.94 13.69
CA TYR A 22 -15.95 1.07 14.38
C TYR A 22 -16.56 2.43 14.07
N ASN A 23 -17.48 2.45 13.11
CA ASN A 23 -18.22 3.66 12.73
C ASN A 23 -19.40 3.91 13.70
N LYS A 24 -19.90 5.16 13.73
CA LYS A 24 -21.08 5.65 14.46
C LYS A 24 -20.87 5.85 15.97
N ILE A 25 -19.67 6.28 16.38
CA ILE A 25 -19.40 6.59 17.80
C ILE A 25 -20.22 7.76 18.38
N ASP A 26 -20.90 8.51 17.53
CA ASP A 26 -21.90 9.51 17.92
C ASP A 26 -23.14 8.89 18.61
N LYS A 27 -23.36 7.57 18.49
CA LYS A 27 -24.48 6.89 19.13
C LYS A 27 -24.08 6.26 20.46
N PRO A 28 -24.91 6.37 21.52
CA PRO A 28 -24.61 5.82 22.85
C PRO A 28 -24.52 4.28 22.90
N GLU A 29 -25.05 3.59 21.89
CA GLU A 29 -24.97 2.14 21.74
C GLU A 29 -23.62 1.66 21.15
N ALA A 30 -22.81 2.57 20.62
CA ALA A 30 -21.50 2.25 20.08
C ALA A 30 -20.49 2.07 21.22
N LYS A 31 -20.43 0.86 21.79
CA LYS A 31 -19.31 0.46 22.65
C LYS A 31 -18.13 0.03 21.77
N PRO A 32 -17.05 0.80 21.69
CA PRO A 32 -15.90 0.39 20.92
C PRO A 32 -15.23 -0.82 21.59
N ARG A 33 -14.91 -1.84 20.79
CA ARG A 33 -14.00 -2.90 21.24
C ARG A 33 -12.57 -2.34 21.20
N SER A 34 -11.74 -2.72 22.17
CA SER A 34 -10.45 -2.08 22.48
C SER A 34 -9.40 -2.06 21.35
N ASN A 35 -9.62 -2.79 20.24
CA ASN A 35 -8.59 -3.03 19.22
C ASN A 35 -8.92 -2.49 17.81
N GLY A 36 -9.83 -1.53 17.66
CA GLY A 36 -10.12 -0.94 16.34
C GLY A 36 -10.31 0.58 16.37
N ILE A 37 -10.17 1.20 15.20
CA ILE A 37 -10.27 2.66 15.05
C ILE A 37 -11.72 3.08 15.16
N THR A 38 -12.01 4.02 16.04
CA THR A 38 -13.36 4.54 16.24
C THR A 38 -13.57 5.80 15.44
N ILE A 39 -14.60 5.81 14.58
CA ILE A 39 -14.95 6.99 13.78
C ILE A 39 -16.45 7.30 13.90
N SER A 40 -16.80 8.55 13.62
CA SER A 40 -18.16 8.96 13.27
C SER A 40 -18.10 9.58 11.89
N ALA A 41 -18.53 8.82 10.88
CA ALA A 41 -18.61 9.32 9.52
C ALA A 41 -19.63 10.47 9.37
N ALA A 42 -20.60 10.58 10.28
CA ALA A 42 -21.62 11.63 10.26
C ALA A 42 -21.08 12.98 10.78
N THR A 43 -20.20 12.95 11.77
CA THR A 43 -19.63 14.17 12.39
C THR A 43 -18.21 14.48 11.92
N GLY A 44 -17.56 13.52 11.26
CA GLY A 44 -16.15 13.61 10.87
C GLY A 44 -15.16 13.22 11.97
N ALA A 45 -15.62 12.94 13.19
CA ALA A 45 -14.75 12.59 14.30
C ALA A 45 -13.98 11.27 14.03
N GLY A 46 -12.67 11.29 14.24
CA GLY A 46 -11.80 10.10 14.09
C GLY A 46 -11.37 9.79 12.66
N ILE A 47 -11.80 10.56 11.65
CA ILE A 47 -11.37 10.35 10.25
C ILE A 47 -9.86 10.58 10.09
N ASP A 48 -9.29 11.60 10.71
CA ASP A 48 -7.84 11.85 10.63
C ASP A 48 -7.02 10.67 11.18
N ALA A 49 -7.48 10.07 12.28
CA ALA A 49 -6.83 8.89 12.88
C ALA A 49 -6.95 7.67 11.96
N LEU A 50 -8.08 7.52 11.27
CA LEU A 50 -8.26 6.47 10.26
C LEU A 50 -7.32 6.69 9.06
N LEU A 51 -7.25 7.90 8.53
CA LEU A 51 -6.37 8.23 7.41
C LEU A 51 -4.90 7.95 7.76
N LYS A 52 -4.45 8.38 8.94
CA LYS A 52 -3.09 8.10 9.39
C LYS A 52 -2.80 6.60 9.52
N ALA A 53 -3.74 5.82 10.04
CA ALA A 53 -3.56 4.37 10.14
C ALA A 53 -3.55 3.67 8.77
N ILE A 54 -4.34 4.18 7.81
CA ILE A 54 -4.30 3.73 6.42
C ILE A 54 -2.93 4.06 5.80
N GLU A 55 -2.44 5.28 6.00
CA GLU A 55 -1.10 5.69 5.54
C GLU A 55 -0.01 4.79 6.12
N GLU A 56 -0.04 4.51 7.42
CA GLU A 56 0.94 3.63 8.07
C GLU A 56 0.84 2.18 7.57
N ALA A 57 -0.37 1.67 7.32
CA ALA A 57 -0.57 0.34 6.76
C ALA A 57 -0.08 0.25 5.31
N LEU A 58 -0.33 1.27 4.50
CA LEU A 58 0.15 1.36 3.13
C LEU A 58 1.67 1.53 3.08
N ALA A 59 2.24 2.37 3.95
CA ALA A 59 3.68 2.57 4.06
C ALA A 59 4.42 1.27 4.42
N LYS A 60 3.83 0.41 5.27
CA LYS A 60 4.40 -0.91 5.59
C LYS A 60 4.43 -1.86 4.39
N THR A 61 3.56 -1.66 3.41
CA THR A 61 3.56 -2.47 2.18
C THR A 61 4.48 -1.92 1.10
N GLN A 62 4.99 -0.70 1.26
CA GLN A 62 5.89 -0.07 0.31
C GLN A 62 7.35 -0.35 0.66
N VAL A 63 8.10 -0.82 -0.32
CA VAL A 63 9.54 -1.06 -0.23
C VAL A 63 10.27 -0.08 -1.12
N LYS A 64 11.40 0.44 -0.63
CA LYS A 64 12.34 1.20 -1.45
C LYS A 64 13.29 0.22 -2.12
N LEU A 65 13.46 0.33 -3.42
CA LEU A 65 14.39 -0.48 -4.20
C LEU A 65 15.30 0.46 -5.01
N ASP A 66 16.60 0.21 -4.93
CA ASP A 66 17.58 0.88 -5.78
C ASP A 66 17.94 -0.08 -6.93
N ILE A 67 17.73 0.36 -8.16
CA ILE A 67 17.95 -0.43 -9.37
C ILE A 67 18.82 0.34 -10.36
N VAL A 68 19.64 -0.39 -11.11
CA VAL A 68 20.36 0.15 -12.26
C VAL A 68 19.69 -0.40 -13.50
N VAL A 69 19.26 0.49 -14.38
CA VAL A 69 18.67 0.14 -15.68
C VAL A 69 19.72 0.42 -16.76
N PRO A 70 20.34 -0.62 -17.34
CA PRO A 70 21.25 -0.45 -18.47
C PRO A 70 20.53 0.21 -19.66
N TYR A 71 21.25 0.97 -20.47
CA TYR A 71 20.68 1.65 -21.66
C TYR A 71 19.97 0.67 -22.62
N GLU A 72 20.46 -0.56 -22.71
CA GLU A 72 19.89 -1.66 -23.50
C GLU A 72 18.47 -2.06 -23.06
N LYS A 73 18.13 -1.84 -21.78
CA LYS A 73 16.84 -2.20 -21.18
C LYS A 73 15.99 -0.99 -20.83
N TYR A 74 16.17 0.14 -21.50
CA TYR A 74 15.37 1.36 -21.29
C TYR A 74 13.85 1.15 -21.49
N ALA A 75 13.43 0.11 -22.22
CA ALA A 75 12.02 -0.28 -22.30
C ALA A 75 11.42 -0.62 -20.92
N ALA A 76 12.21 -1.19 -20.00
CA ALA A 76 11.79 -1.48 -18.62
C ALA A 76 11.55 -0.19 -17.82
N LEU A 77 12.19 0.93 -18.17
CA LEU A 77 12.04 2.22 -17.49
C LEU A 77 10.59 2.72 -17.54
N GLN A 78 9.93 2.55 -18.69
CA GLN A 78 8.53 2.96 -18.85
C GLN A 78 7.60 2.10 -17.97
N MET A 79 7.86 0.80 -17.86
CA MET A 79 7.11 -0.10 -16.97
C MET A 79 7.35 0.26 -15.49
N ILE A 80 8.59 0.58 -15.11
CA ILE A 80 8.95 1.04 -13.77
C ILE A 80 8.19 2.31 -13.44
N ARG A 81 8.15 3.31 -14.33
CA ARG A 81 7.38 4.55 -14.14
C ARG A 81 5.88 4.34 -13.96
N GLN A 82 5.32 3.28 -14.56
CA GLN A 82 3.90 2.95 -14.42
C GLN A 82 3.58 2.15 -13.15
N THR A 83 4.53 1.36 -12.65
CA THR A 83 4.31 0.41 -11.56
C THR A 83 4.86 0.92 -10.22
N ALA A 84 5.84 1.83 -10.25
CA ALA A 84 6.56 2.35 -9.10
C ALA A 84 6.67 3.88 -9.16
N THR A 85 6.80 4.50 -7.98
CA THR A 85 7.09 5.93 -7.85
C THR A 85 8.61 6.12 -7.83
N ILE A 86 9.13 6.95 -8.74
CA ILE A 86 10.56 7.28 -8.76
C ILE A 86 10.83 8.35 -7.70
N LEU A 87 11.73 8.04 -6.76
CA LEU A 87 12.22 8.96 -5.73
C LEU A 87 13.45 9.74 -6.20
N SER A 88 14.35 9.08 -6.93
CA SER A 88 15.51 9.72 -7.54
C SER A 88 15.93 8.99 -8.82
N GLU A 89 16.52 9.73 -9.74
CA GLU A 89 17.04 9.24 -11.02
C GLU A 89 18.40 9.89 -11.26
N THR A 90 19.41 9.08 -11.60
CA THR A 90 20.77 9.54 -11.88
C THR A 90 21.32 8.74 -13.05
N HIS A 91 21.87 9.43 -14.04
CA HIS A 91 22.45 8.80 -15.22
C HIS A 91 23.96 8.69 -15.05
N GLU A 92 24.48 7.47 -15.06
CA GLU A 92 25.91 7.16 -14.95
C GLU A 92 26.38 6.38 -16.20
N GLU A 93 27.68 6.05 -16.25
CA GLU A 93 28.30 5.37 -17.39
C GLU A 93 27.77 3.93 -17.58
N ASP A 94 27.34 3.27 -16.51
CA ASP A 94 26.83 1.90 -16.50
C ASP A 94 25.31 1.80 -16.71
N GLY A 95 24.60 2.93 -16.67
CA GLY A 95 23.16 3.01 -16.91
C GLY A 95 22.47 4.08 -16.07
N THR A 96 21.16 3.95 -15.94
CA THR A 96 20.34 4.85 -15.12
C THR A 96 20.07 4.23 -13.76
N HIS A 97 20.63 4.83 -12.73
CA HIS A 97 20.39 4.50 -11.32
C HIS A 97 19.07 5.13 -10.89
N LEU A 98 18.15 4.31 -10.38
CA LEU A 98 16.83 4.74 -9.93
C LEU A 98 16.61 4.27 -8.50
N SER A 99 16.25 5.21 -7.63
CA SER A 99 15.58 4.88 -6.37
C SER A 99 14.08 4.89 -6.63
N ILE A 100 13.43 3.75 -6.45
CA ILE A 100 11.98 3.61 -6.64
C ILE A 100 11.29 3.16 -5.36
N LEU A 101 10.04 3.59 -5.19
CA LEU A 101 9.13 3.16 -4.14
C LEU A 101 7.97 2.39 -4.79
N LEU A 102 7.77 1.16 -4.37
CA LEU A 102 6.72 0.29 -4.89
C LEU A 102 6.19 -0.62 -3.80
N ASN A 103 5.01 -1.20 -4.02
CA ASN A 103 4.50 -2.21 -3.11
C ASN A 103 5.36 -3.48 -3.20
N GLU A 104 5.60 -4.14 -2.06
CA GLU A 104 6.42 -5.35 -1.95
C GLU A 104 5.95 -6.44 -2.95
N SER A 105 4.64 -6.58 -3.12
CA SER A 105 4.01 -7.52 -4.06
C SER A 105 4.36 -7.28 -5.53
N GLU A 106 4.81 -6.08 -5.91
CA GLU A 106 5.18 -5.73 -7.29
C GLU A 106 6.69 -5.86 -7.55
N THR A 107 7.49 -6.12 -6.50
CA THR A 107 8.96 -6.24 -6.61
C THR A 107 9.41 -7.28 -7.62
N TRP A 108 8.69 -8.40 -7.74
CA TRP A 108 9.01 -9.47 -8.68
C TRP A 108 8.88 -9.02 -10.14
N ARG A 109 7.93 -8.12 -10.44
CA ARG A 109 7.67 -7.59 -11.78
C ARG A 109 8.85 -6.76 -12.27
N ILE A 110 9.38 -5.92 -11.38
CA ILE A 110 10.55 -5.09 -11.67
C ILE A 110 11.80 -5.96 -11.85
N LYS A 111 12.03 -6.94 -10.98
CA LYS A 111 13.15 -7.88 -11.12
C LYS A 111 13.13 -8.61 -12.46
N LYS A 112 11.96 -9.10 -12.89
CA LYS A 112 11.79 -9.80 -14.17
C LYS A 112 12.04 -8.89 -15.38
N ALA A 113 11.72 -7.60 -15.29
CA ALA A 113 11.93 -6.66 -16.39
C ALA A 113 13.40 -6.27 -16.60
N ILE A 114 14.22 -6.38 -15.54
CA ILE A 114 15.64 -6.01 -15.55
C ILE A 114 16.54 -7.24 -15.74
N GLN A 115 16.07 -8.44 -15.38
CA GLN A 115 16.73 -9.73 -15.63
C GLN A 115 16.81 -10.04 -17.12
#